data_AF-F3GBD8-F1
#
_entry.id   AF-F3GBD8-F1
#
_cell.length_a   1.000
_cell.length_b   1.000
_cell.length_c   1.000
_cell.angle_alpha   90.00
_cell.angle_beta   90.00
_cell.angle_gamma   90.00
#
_symmetry.space_group_name_H-M   'P 1'
#
loop_
_entity.id
_entity.type
_entity.pdbx_description
1 polymer ?
#
loop_
_entity_poly.entity_id
_entity_poly.type
_entity_poly.pdbx_seq_one_letter_code
_entity_poly.pdbx_strand_id
1 'polypeptide(L)'
;MKGRQSTSLIRPSLKPYLGIASVLLILWAGFVLFVYYKTQESNMKLIDMGTVLRWSIAVVLGTALLAYSGHWWGKAIAHERAEFVAYKTKIMAQASEQEATQKRTYALEIRGVGIGIYHDHQSEIWKLIKKKSNNFVSIYSRDPKDYDASVDSREKSRDIKVRVAFQHSADASVAYWPIPVFAIAPPKQPSDVGAADNIVNGRNAATLGVTLFLWQDADNTTQAQSMIERLYNFFDENQQVPQALIVSEDGDVTRNGLRVAGTPGLQHGQVVPTIYESMTGLLVTRSDRVDRYIRPYAIDEAENNQNKNTDLGKLWAFYWNRDDAFT
;
A
#
# COMPACT_ATOMS: atom_id res chain seq x y z
N MET A 1 -12.87 -30.16 2.29
CA MET A 1 -14.00 -30.88 2.92
C MET A 1 -14.73 -30.07 4.02
N LYS A 2 -14.71 -28.72 4.03
CA LYS A 2 -15.35 -27.89 5.10
C LYS A 2 -16.84 -27.52 4.87
N GLY A 3 -17.39 -27.70 3.67
CA GLY A 3 -18.74 -27.22 3.34
C GLY A 3 -19.92 -28.09 3.80
N ARG A 4 -19.69 -29.37 4.14
CA ARG A 4 -20.80 -30.31 4.46
C ARG A 4 -21.23 -30.30 5.94
N GLN A 5 -20.40 -29.78 6.85
CA GLN A 5 -20.71 -29.75 8.28
C GLN A 5 -21.49 -28.48 8.70
N SER A 6 -21.23 -27.32 8.07
CA SER A 6 -21.89 -26.05 8.44
C SER A 6 -23.39 -26.03 8.15
N THR A 7 -23.82 -26.64 7.04
CA THR A 7 -25.25 -26.72 6.67
C THR A 7 -26.10 -27.51 7.66
N SER A 8 -25.48 -28.43 8.41
CA SER A 8 -26.17 -29.23 9.45
C SER A 8 -26.49 -28.43 10.73
N LEU A 9 -25.72 -27.36 11.01
CA LEU A 9 -25.90 -26.53 12.21
C LEU A 9 -27.00 -25.47 12.01
N ILE A 10 -27.18 -25.01 10.77
CA ILE A 10 -28.13 -23.97 10.40
C ILE A 10 -29.56 -24.54 10.28
N ARG A 11 -29.70 -25.77 9.76
CA ARG A 11 -31.01 -26.42 9.58
C ARG A 11 -31.56 -26.98 10.90
N PRO A 12 -32.76 -26.59 11.35
CA PRO A 12 -33.39 -27.19 12.53
C PRO A 12 -33.68 -28.69 12.31
N SER A 13 -33.71 -29.47 13.39
CA SER A 13 -34.16 -30.86 13.34
C SER A 13 -35.65 -30.91 12.98
N LEU A 14 -36.02 -31.73 12.00
CA LEU A 14 -37.42 -31.94 11.58
C LEU A 14 -38.23 -32.81 12.56
N LYS A 15 -37.56 -33.68 13.33
CA LYS A 15 -38.19 -34.65 14.23
C LYS A 15 -39.21 -34.05 15.22
N PRO A 16 -38.92 -32.94 15.96
CA PRO A 16 -39.87 -32.38 16.90
C PRO A 16 -41.12 -31.81 16.22
N TYR A 17 -40.98 -31.18 15.04
CA TYR A 17 -42.10 -30.63 14.28
C TYR A 17 -43.03 -31.73 13.77
N LEU A 18 -42.45 -32.82 13.25
CA LEU A 18 -43.20 -34.00 12.84
C LEU A 18 -43.91 -34.65 14.03
N GLY A 19 -43.24 -34.77 15.18
CA GLY A 19 -43.86 -35.34 16.39
C GLY A 19 -45.07 -34.54 16.88
N ILE A 20 -44.97 -33.21 16.93
CA ILE A 20 -46.08 -32.33 17.33
C ILE A 20 -47.23 -32.41 16.32
N ALA A 21 -46.92 -32.37 15.02
CA ALA A 21 -47.93 -32.52 13.98
C ALA A 21 -48.66 -33.88 14.06
N SER A 22 -47.93 -34.97 14.31
CA SER A 22 -48.51 -36.30 14.49
C SER A 22 -49.46 -36.36 15.68
N VAL A 23 -49.09 -35.80 16.83
CA VAL A 23 -49.96 -35.76 18.02
C VAL A 23 -51.24 -34.95 17.75
N LEU A 24 -51.12 -33.79 17.11
CA LEU A 24 -52.27 -32.95 16.76
C LEU A 24 -53.22 -33.64 15.78
N LEU A 25 -52.67 -34.36 14.79
CA LEU A 25 -53.47 -35.13 13.85
C LEU A 25 -54.21 -36.31 14.52
N ILE A 26 -53.57 -37.00 15.47
CA ILE A 26 -54.20 -38.08 16.25
C ILE A 26 -55.34 -37.55 17.11
N LEU A 27 -55.11 -36.46 17.85
CA LEU A 27 -56.13 -35.83 18.68
C LEU A 27 -57.32 -35.34 17.84
N TRP A 28 -57.03 -34.77 16.66
CA TRP A 28 -58.06 -34.31 15.74
C TRP A 28 -58.86 -35.45 15.13
N ALA A 29 -58.20 -36.54 14.72
CA ALA A 29 -58.89 -37.73 14.23
C ALA A 29 -59.80 -38.35 15.31
N GLY A 30 -59.33 -38.41 16.56
CA GLY A 30 -60.14 -38.83 17.70
C GLY A 30 -61.36 -37.94 17.93
N PHE A 31 -61.19 -36.62 17.81
CA PHE A 31 -62.30 -35.65 17.91
C PHE A 31 -63.32 -35.83 16.77
N VAL A 32 -62.88 -35.99 15.53
CA VAL A 32 -63.76 -36.21 14.37
C VAL A 32 -64.55 -37.51 14.53
N LEU A 33 -63.92 -38.60 14.99
CA LEU A 33 -64.59 -39.86 15.28
C LEU A 33 -65.63 -39.72 16.40
N PHE A 34 -65.30 -38.98 17.46
CA PHE A 34 -66.23 -38.69 18.56
C PHE A 34 -67.46 -37.90 18.08
N VAL A 35 -67.25 -36.85 17.28
CA VAL A 35 -68.33 -36.04 16.68
C VAL A 35 -69.19 -36.89 15.76
N TYR A 36 -68.58 -37.72 14.91
CA TYR A 36 -69.28 -38.64 14.02
C TYR A 36 -70.21 -39.60 14.77
N TYR A 37 -69.70 -40.24 15.83
CA TYR A 37 -70.49 -41.14 16.66
C TYR A 37 -71.66 -40.41 17.35
N LYS A 38 -71.40 -39.21 17.91
CA LYS A 38 -72.45 -38.40 18.54
C LYS A 38 -73.52 -37.93 17.58
N THR A 39 -73.16 -37.59 16.35
CA THR A 39 -74.14 -37.19 15.32
C THR A 39 -75.06 -38.32 14.86
N GLN A 40 -74.59 -39.58 14.92
CA GLN A 40 -75.45 -40.74 14.65
C GLN A 40 -76.50 -40.96 15.74
N GLU A 41 -76.17 -40.70 17.01
CA GLU A 41 -77.12 -40.81 18.12
C GLU A 41 -78.22 -39.73 18.09
N SER A 42 -77.93 -38.55 17.53
CA SER A 42 -78.80 -37.36 17.63
C SER A 42 -79.51 -36.96 16.33
N ASN A 43 -79.43 -37.76 15.26
CA ASN A 43 -80.10 -37.55 13.96
C ASN A 43 -79.90 -36.15 13.33
N MET A 44 -78.71 -35.55 13.51
CA MET A 44 -78.38 -34.21 12.99
C MET A 44 -77.79 -34.27 11.57
N LYS A 45 -78.08 -33.26 10.73
CA LYS A 45 -77.48 -33.15 9.39
C LYS A 45 -75.97 -32.89 9.49
N LEU A 46 -75.19 -33.76 8.86
CA LEU A 46 -73.74 -33.64 8.74
C LEU A 46 -73.36 -32.54 7.74
N ILE A 47 -72.50 -31.61 8.15
CA ILE A 47 -71.67 -30.80 7.23
C ILE A 47 -70.77 -31.78 6.46
N ASP A 48 -70.34 -31.44 5.23
CA ASP A 48 -69.38 -32.25 4.47
C ASP A 48 -68.06 -32.45 5.24
N MET A 49 -68.01 -33.53 6.02
CA MET A 49 -66.90 -33.91 6.87
C MET A 49 -65.62 -34.18 6.08
N GLY A 50 -65.74 -34.59 4.82
CA GLY A 50 -64.58 -34.79 3.95
C GLY A 50 -63.83 -33.49 3.69
N THR A 51 -64.58 -32.39 3.50
CA THR A 51 -64.02 -31.05 3.33
C THR A 51 -63.40 -30.54 4.63
N VAL A 52 -64.09 -30.68 5.77
CA VAL A 52 -63.56 -30.25 7.09
C VAL A 52 -62.27 -30.99 7.45
N LEU A 53 -62.20 -32.30 7.18
CA LEU A 53 -61.02 -33.12 7.45
C LEU A 53 -59.81 -32.71 6.58
N ARG A 54 -60.03 -32.39 5.30
CA ARG A 54 -58.95 -31.95 4.39
C ARG A 54 -58.37 -30.60 4.79
N TRP A 55 -59.23 -29.62 5.10
CA TRP A 55 -58.76 -28.29 5.50
C TRP A 55 -58.08 -28.28 6.87
N SER A 56 -58.54 -29.10 7.82
CA SER A 56 -57.90 -29.23 9.12
C SER A 56 -56.52 -29.89 9.06
N ILE A 57 -56.34 -30.94 8.26
CA ILE A 57 -55.00 -31.52 7.98
C ILE A 57 -54.08 -30.47 7.34
N ALA A 58 -54.59 -29.72 6.36
CA ALA A 58 -53.83 -28.64 5.71
C ALA A 58 -53.40 -27.54 6.70
N VAL A 59 -54.27 -27.17 7.65
CA VAL A 59 -53.93 -26.21 8.71
C VAL A 59 -52.83 -26.73 9.62
N VAL A 60 -52.91 -27.98 10.09
CA VAL A 60 -51.88 -28.55 10.99
C VAL A 60 -50.52 -28.63 10.29
N LEU A 61 -50.49 -29.16 9.07
CA LEU A 61 -49.26 -29.28 8.29
C LEU A 61 -48.71 -27.90 7.87
N GLY A 62 -49.58 -26.97 7.47
CA GLY A 62 -49.20 -25.60 7.11
C GLY A 62 -48.57 -24.85 8.28
N THR A 63 -49.17 -24.97 9.47
CA THR A 63 -48.65 -24.31 10.69
C THR A 63 -47.30 -24.89 11.10
N ALA A 64 -47.14 -26.22 11.03
CA ALA A 64 -45.85 -26.88 11.30
C ALA A 64 -44.76 -26.46 10.31
N LEU A 65 -45.10 -26.33 9.03
CA LEU A 65 -44.19 -25.88 7.98
C LEU A 65 -43.77 -24.42 8.16
N LEU A 66 -44.70 -23.53 8.51
CA LEU A 66 -44.40 -22.13 8.83
C LEU A 66 -43.48 -22.01 10.07
N ALA A 67 -43.77 -22.75 11.13
CA ALA A 67 -42.96 -22.75 12.35
C ALA A 67 -41.53 -23.28 12.09
N TYR A 68 -41.39 -24.33 11.30
CA TYR A 68 -40.09 -24.86 10.89
C TYR A 68 -39.32 -23.86 10.02
N SER A 69 -40.00 -23.21 9.06
CA SER A 69 -39.40 -22.23 8.15
C SER A 69 -38.94 -20.98 8.90
N GLY A 70 -39.74 -20.48 9.85
CA GLY A 70 -39.37 -19.36 10.72
C GLY A 70 -38.17 -19.66 11.62
N HIS A 71 -38.10 -20.86 12.20
CA HIS A 71 -36.93 -21.27 13.00
C HIS A 71 -35.66 -21.40 12.12
N TRP A 72 -35.79 -21.97 10.92
CA TRP A 72 -34.67 -22.07 10.00
C TRP A 72 -34.15 -20.70 9.57
N TRP A 73 -35.05 -19.79 9.19
CA TRP A 73 -34.72 -18.41 8.83
C TRP A 73 -34.05 -17.66 9.98
N GLY A 74 -34.58 -17.79 11.21
CA GLY A 74 -33.99 -17.19 12.41
C GLY A 74 -32.56 -17.70 12.68
N LYS A 75 -32.31 -19.01 12.50
CA LYS A 75 -30.96 -19.58 12.61
C LYS A 75 -30.02 -19.09 11.51
N ALA A 76 -30.50 -18.94 10.28
CA ALA A 76 -29.69 -18.44 9.17
C ALA A 76 -29.23 -17.00 9.44
N ILE A 77 -30.13 -16.11 9.88
CA ILE A 77 -29.79 -14.73 10.26
C ILE A 77 -28.80 -14.72 11.43
N ALA A 78 -29.02 -15.54 12.46
CA ALA A 78 -28.14 -15.59 13.62
C ALA A 78 -26.72 -16.06 13.24
N HIS A 79 -26.61 -17.03 12.33
CA HIS A 79 -25.33 -17.51 11.80
C HIS A 79 -24.61 -16.43 10.99
N GLU A 80 -25.32 -15.75 10.08
CA GLU A 80 -24.74 -14.66 9.27
C GLU A 80 -24.23 -13.51 10.16
N ARG A 81 -25.01 -13.12 11.20
CA ARG A 81 -24.55 -12.14 12.19
C ARG A 81 -23.33 -12.63 12.97
N ALA A 82 -23.29 -13.90 13.36
CA ALA A 82 -22.16 -14.46 14.07
C ALA A 82 -20.88 -14.50 13.21
N GLU A 83 -21.00 -14.88 11.93
CA GLU A 83 -19.89 -14.82 10.98
C GLU A 83 -19.42 -13.39 10.72
N PHE A 84 -20.34 -12.45 10.56
CA PHE A 84 -20.01 -11.04 10.41
C PHE A 84 -19.29 -10.47 11.63
N VAL A 85 -19.75 -10.80 12.85
CA VAL A 85 -19.09 -10.41 14.10
C VAL A 85 -17.71 -11.08 14.21
N ALA A 86 -17.59 -12.36 13.89
CA ALA A 86 -16.30 -13.07 13.91
C ALA A 86 -15.31 -12.47 12.91
N TYR A 87 -15.78 -12.12 11.71
CA TYR A 87 -15.00 -11.42 10.70
C TYR A 87 -14.53 -10.05 11.19
N LYS A 88 -15.46 -9.22 11.71
CA LYS A 88 -15.14 -7.89 12.24
C LYS A 88 -14.13 -7.97 13.40
N THR A 89 -14.31 -8.92 14.32
CA THR A 89 -13.40 -9.16 15.44
C THR A 89 -12.02 -9.59 14.95
N LYS A 90 -11.94 -10.44 13.92
CA LYS A 90 -10.66 -10.83 13.32
C LYS A 90 -9.93 -9.62 12.72
N ILE A 91 -10.64 -8.77 11.98
CA ILE A 91 -10.07 -7.53 11.42
C ILE A 91 -9.60 -6.58 12.53
N MET A 92 -10.40 -6.40 13.58
CA MET A 92 -10.01 -5.56 14.73
C MET A 92 -8.81 -6.11 15.49
N ALA A 93 -8.73 -7.43 15.67
CA ALA A 93 -7.59 -8.08 16.31
C ALA A 93 -6.31 -7.92 15.48
N GLN A 94 -6.39 -8.09 14.16
CA GLN A 94 -5.27 -7.83 13.26
C GLN A 94 -4.83 -6.36 13.28
N ALA A 95 -5.78 -5.42 13.31
CA ALA A 95 -5.48 -4.00 13.41
C ALA A 95 -4.78 -3.65 14.75
N SER A 96 -5.27 -4.21 15.87
CA SER A 96 -4.69 -4.03 17.21
C SER A 96 -3.30 -4.65 17.34
N GLU A 97 -3.10 -5.86 16.83
CA GLU A 97 -1.79 -6.53 16.83
C GLU A 97 -0.77 -5.78 15.98
N GLN A 98 -1.19 -5.27 14.82
CA GLN A 98 -0.37 -4.37 14.03
C GLN A 98 -0.07 -3.06 14.79
N GLU A 99 -1.05 -2.45 15.48
CA GLU A 99 -0.83 -1.21 16.25
C GLU A 99 0.14 -1.42 17.43
N ALA A 100 0.04 -2.56 18.12
CA ALA A 100 0.97 -2.95 19.17
C ALA A 100 2.39 -3.23 18.63
N THR A 101 2.49 -3.77 17.42
CA THR A 101 3.77 -3.97 16.73
C THR A 101 4.36 -2.62 16.29
N GLN A 102 3.55 -1.70 15.77
CA GLN A 102 3.98 -0.33 15.43
C GLN A 102 4.57 0.44 16.59
N LYS A 103 3.95 0.34 17.78
CA LYS A 103 4.50 0.95 19.01
C LYS A 103 5.85 0.34 19.42
N ARG A 104 6.21 -0.83 18.90
CA ARG A 104 7.47 -1.53 19.18
C ARG A 104 8.54 -1.33 18.10
N THR A 105 8.16 -1.04 16.86
CA THR A 105 9.07 -0.81 15.72
C THR A 105 8.91 0.59 15.13
N TYR A 106 9.37 1.62 15.85
CA TYR A 106 9.59 2.97 15.30
C TYR A 106 10.89 3.05 14.47
N ALA A 107 11.23 2.00 13.74
CA ALA A 107 12.45 1.97 12.94
C ALA A 107 12.14 2.46 11.53
N LEU A 108 12.78 3.57 11.12
CA LEU A 108 12.94 3.84 9.69
C LEU A 108 13.93 2.82 9.13
N GLU A 109 13.45 2.01 8.19
CA GLU A 109 14.25 1.00 7.51
C GLU A 109 14.81 1.60 6.23
N ILE A 110 16.11 1.40 6.00
CA ILE A 110 16.73 1.76 4.72
C ILE A 110 16.34 0.68 3.70
N ARG A 111 15.53 1.06 2.71
CA ARG A 111 15.02 0.16 1.67
C ARG A 111 15.83 0.20 0.39
N GLY A 112 16.42 1.35 0.07
CA GLY A 112 17.25 1.55 -1.11
C GLY A 112 18.34 2.56 -0.83
N VAL A 113 19.53 2.28 -1.36
CA VAL A 113 20.71 3.15 -1.27
C VAL A 113 21.32 3.25 -2.66
N GLY A 114 21.41 4.46 -3.19
CA GLY A 114 22.13 4.74 -4.42
C GLY A 114 23.28 5.69 -4.16
N ILE A 115 24.48 5.31 -4.56
CA ILE A 115 25.70 6.11 -4.41
C ILE A 115 26.41 6.18 -5.75
N GLY A 116 26.60 7.39 -6.26
CA GLY A 116 27.42 7.69 -7.43
C GLY A 116 28.63 8.53 -7.01
N ILE A 117 29.83 7.93 -7.04
CA ILE A 117 31.09 8.60 -6.70
C ILE A 117 32.18 8.21 -7.72
N TYR A 118 33.02 9.16 -8.14
CA TYR A 118 34.08 8.91 -9.13
C TYR A 118 33.59 8.40 -10.52
N HIS A 119 34.29 7.47 -11.18
CA HIS A 119 33.82 6.77 -12.40
C HIS A 119 32.96 5.54 -12.09
N ASP A 120 32.89 5.17 -10.82
CA ASP A 120 32.31 3.91 -10.34
C ASP A 120 30.96 4.17 -9.66
N HIS A 121 30.17 3.12 -9.55
CA HIS A 121 28.90 3.20 -8.83
C HIS A 121 28.65 1.94 -8.02
N GLN A 122 27.91 2.11 -6.93
CA GLN A 122 27.46 0.99 -6.09
C GLN A 122 28.57 0.02 -5.70
N SER A 123 28.53 -1.21 -6.23
CA SER A 123 29.43 -2.29 -5.82
C SER A 123 30.88 -2.08 -6.26
N GLU A 124 31.12 -1.23 -7.26
CA GLU A 124 32.46 -0.93 -7.75
C GLU A 124 33.27 -0.10 -6.75
N ILE A 125 32.59 0.67 -5.90
CA ILE A 125 33.19 1.37 -4.77
C ILE A 125 33.92 0.37 -3.85
N TRP A 126 33.35 -0.80 -3.61
CA TRP A 126 34.00 -1.85 -2.80
C TRP A 126 35.27 -2.38 -3.45
N LYS A 127 35.33 -2.45 -4.78
CA LYS A 127 36.55 -2.83 -5.51
C LYS A 127 37.65 -1.78 -5.30
N LEU A 128 37.30 -0.49 -5.34
CA LEU A 128 38.25 0.60 -5.06
C LEU A 128 38.76 0.58 -3.62
N ILE A 129 37.84 0.45 -2.65
CA ILE A 129 38.19 0.37 -1.22
C ILE A 129 39.12 -0.83 -1.00
N LYS A 130 38.78 -2.00 -1.53
CA LYS A 130 39.61 -3.22 -1.42
C LYS A 130 40.96 -3.07 -2.12
N LYS A 131 41.02 -2.43 -3.30
CA LYS A 131 42.26 -2.19 -4.04
C LYS A 131 43.18 -1.23 -3.30
N LYS A 132 42.64 -0.17 -2.68
CA LYS A 132 43.41 0.77 -1.86
C LYS A 132 43.87 0.13 -0.55
N SER A 133 43.06 -0.75 0.05
CA SER A 133 43.37 -1.50 1.27
C SER A 133 43.95 -0.62 2.40
N ASN A 134 43.51 0.63 2.48
CA ASN A 134 44.00 1.60 3.47
C ASN A 134 42.88 2.60 3.81
N ASN A 135 42.45 2.59 5.07
CA ASN A 135 41.33 3.41 5.56
C ASN A 135 41.68 4.91 5.69
N PHE A 136 42.96 5.28 5.58
CA PHE A 136 43.44 6.66 5.72
C PHE A 136 43.75 7.35 4.39
N VAL A 137 43.47 6.70 3.27
CA VAL A 137 43.77 7.22 1.93
C VAL A 137 42.48 7.34 1.12
N SER A 138 42.32 8.46 0.41
CA SER A 138 41.20 8.65 -0.50
C SER A 138 41.21 7.62 -1.62
N ILE A 139 40.01 7.17 -2.03
CA ILE A 139 39.86 6.37 -3.25
C ILE A 139 40.19 7.20 -4.51
N TYR A 140 40.03 8.53 -4.44
CA TYR A 140 40.32 9.45 -5.52
C TYR A 140 41.82 9.66 -5.71
N SER A 141 42.23 9.86 -6.96
CA SER A 141 43.61 10.23 -7.27
C SER A 141 43.94 11.65 -6.82
N ARG A 142 45.24 11.91 -6.65
CA ARG A 142 45.80 13.24 -6.44
C ARG A 142 46.67 13.69 -7.62
N ASP A 143 46.84 12.85 -8.64
CA ASP A 143 47.50 13.24 -9.89
C ASP A 143 46.47 13.91 -10.81
N PRO A 144 46.66 15.18 -11.21
CA PRO A 144 45.78 15.84 -12.17
C PRO A 144 45.59 15.05 -13.47
N LYS A 145 46.60 14.30 -13.92
CA LYS A 145 46.57 13.53 -15.17
C LYS A 145 45.56 12.39 -15.19
N ASP A 146 45.10 11.96 -14.01
CA ASP A 146 44.07 10.93 -13.86
C ASP A 146 42.64 11.47 -14.07
N TYR A 147 42.50 12.76 -14.39
CA TYR A 147 41.22 13.43 -14.61
C TYR A 147 41.08 13.90 -16.06
N ASP A 148 39.85 13.83 -16.56
CA ASP A 148 39.51 14.32 -17.89
C ASP A 148 39.66 15.83 -17.98
N ALA A 149 40.31 16.30 -19.05
CA ALA A 149 40.45 17.73 -19.31
C ALA A 149 39.15 18.41 -19.77
N SER A 150 38.20 17.64 -20.31
CA SER A 150 36.97 18.17 -20.87
C SER A 150 35.92 18.41 -19.79
N VAL A 151 35.36 19.62 -19.74
CA VAL A 151 34.19 19.93 -18.90
C VAL A 151 33.02 19.02 -19.27
N ASP A 152 32.76 18.80 -20.56
CA ASP A 152 31.70 17.91 -21.04
C ASP A 152 31.84 16.47 -20.51
N SER A 153 33.08 15.97 -20.35
CA SER A 153 33.31 14.63 -19.79
C SER A 153 32.93 14.59 -18.31
N ARG A 154 33.27 15.66 -17.58
CA ARG A 154 32.92 15.82 -16.16
C ARG A 154 31.41 15.97 -15.98
N GLU A 155 30.73 16.69 -16.86
CA GLU A 155 29.27 16.81 -16.90
C GLU A 155 28.59 15.47 -17.17
N LYS A 156 29.07 14.70 -18.17
CA LYS A 156 28.57 13.34 -18.42
C LYS A 156 28.77 12.43 -17.21
N SER A 157 29.91 12.53 -16.53
CA SER A 157 30.17 11.78 -15.30
C SER A 157 29.18 12.15 -14.19
N ARG A 158 28.87 13.44 -14.01
CA ARG A 158 27.85 13.95 -13.08
C ARG A 158 26.46 13.40 -13.42
N ASP A 159 26.06 13.44 -14.69
CA ASP A 159 24.76 12.92 -15.15
C ASP A 159 24.61 11.41 -14.90
N ILE A 160 25.69 10.63 -15.11
CA ILE A 160 25.72 9.20 -14.78
C ILE A 160 25.51 8.98 -13.28
N LYS A 161 26.16 9.76 -12.41
CA LYS A 161 25.98 9.65 -10.96
C LYS A 161 24.57 9.97 -10.52
N VAL A 162 23.97 11.03 -11.09
CA VAL A 162 22.57 11.39 -10.86
C VAL A 162 21.65 10.23 -11.21
N ARG A 163 21.79 9.70 -12.43
CA ARG A 163 21.02 8.52 -12.89
C ARG A 163 21.15 7.35 -11.92
N VAL A 164 22.38 6.98 -11.59
CA VAL A 164 22.65 5.74 -10.84
C VAL A 164 22.22 5.86 -9.37
N ALA A 165 22.44 7.02 -8.75
CA ALA A 165 21.98 7.26 -7.39
C ALA A 165 20.46 7.16 -7.29
N PHE A 166 19.73 7.83 -8.17
CA PHE A 166 18.26 7.75 -8.19
C PHE A 166 17.77 6.34 -8.51
N GLN A 167 18.35 5.69 -9.51
CA GLN A 167 17.98 4.34 -9.91
C GLN A 167 18.08 3.41 -8.71
N HIS A 168 19.22 3.33 -8.03
CA HIS A 168 19.35 2.35 -6.95
C HIS A 168 18.75 2.78 -5.61
N SER A 169 18.54 4.08 -5.37
CA SER A 169 17.83 4.50 -4.17
C SER A 169 16.34 4.23 -4.29
N ALA A 170 15.74 4.48 -5.45
CA ALA A 170 14.28 4.51 -5.62
C ALA A 170 13.70 3.35 -6.43
N ASP A 171 14.49 2.45 -7.04
CA ASP A 171 13.99 1.26 -7.75
C ASP A 171 13.16 0.32 -6.83
N ALA A 172 13.47 0.30 -5.53
CA ALA A 172 12.69 -0.44 -4.54
C ALA A 172 11.43 0.29 -4.06
N SER A 173 11.13 1.47 -4.60
CA SER A 173 9.94 2.23 -4.25
C SER A 173 8.68 1.65 -4.90
N VAL A 174 7.52 2.01 -4.35
CA VAL A 174 6.24 1.52 -4.86
C VAL A 174 5.83 2.34 -6.10
N ALA A 175 5.71 1.66 -7.23
CA ALA A 175 5.20 2.26 -8.47
C ALA A 175 3.80 2.83 -8.27
N TYR A 176 3.51 3.95 -8.94
CA TYR A 176 2.23 4.67 -8.85
C TYR A 176 1.83 5.11 -7.44
N TRP A 177 2.77 5.15 -6.49
CA TRP A 177 2.53 5.68 -5.17
C TRP A 177 3.29 7.01 -4.98
N PRO A 178 2.63 8.08 -4.48
CA PRO A 178 3.32 9.33 -4.20
C PRO A 178 4.38 9.16 -3.10
N ILE A 179 5.61 9.57 -3.40
CA ILE A 179 6.76 9.46 -2.50
C ILE A 179 7.26 10.88 -2.18
N PRO A 180 7.14 11.34 -0.93
CA PRO A 180 7.76 12.58 -0.47
C PRO A 180 9.28 12.55 -0.68
N VAL A 181 9.82 13.58 -1.32
CA VAL A 181 11.24 13.70 -1.64
C VAL A 181 11.84 14.94 -0.98
N PHE A 182 12.95 14.72 -0.30
CA PHE A 182 13.79 15.73 0.34
C PHE A 182 15.08 15.87 -0.46
N ALA A 183 15.41 17.07 -0.91
CA ALA A 183 16.57 17.28 -1.78
C ALA A 183 17.59 18.25 -1.18
N ILE A 184 18.86 17.90 -1.32
CA ILE A 184 19.98 18.71 -0.83
C ILE A 184 20.94 18.96 -2.00
N ALA A 185 21.31 20.22 -2.21
CA ALA A 185 22.31 20.60 -3.20
C ALA A 185 23.20 21.72 -2.63
N PRO A 186 24.36 22.03 -3.23
CA PRO A 186 25.19 23.12 -2.76
C PRO A 186 24.50 24.50 -2.88
N PRO A 187 25.04 25.55 -2.24
CA PRO A 187 24.52 26.90 -2.36
C PRO A 187 24.34 27.34 -3.81
N LYS A 188 23.21 28.00 -4.08
CA LYS A 188 22.80 28.45 -5.42
C LYS A 188 22.73 29.96 -5.51
N GLN A 189 22.75 30.47 -6.73
CA GLN A 189 22.33 31.84 -7.01
C GLN A 189 20.80 32.02 -6.77
N PRO A 190 20.34 33.21 -6.37
CA PRO A 190 18.94 33.42 -5.98
C PRO A 190 17.89 33.00 -7.02
N SER A 191 18.17 33.22 -8.31
CA SER A 191 17.26 32.92 -9.42
C SER A 191 17.20 31.45 -9.82
N ASP A 192 18.09 30.62 -9.31
CA ASP A 192 18.17 29.21 -9.67
C ASP A 192 17.16 28.38 -8.86
N VAL A 193 16.65 27.27 -9.38
CA VAL A 193 15.72 26.38 -8.65
C VAL A 193 16.47 25.56 -7.60
N GLY A 194 17.69 25.13 -7.90
CA GLY A 194 18.57 24.42 -6.97
C GLY A 194 18.14 23.00 -6.69
N ALA A 195 18.21 22.62 -5.41
CA ALA A 195 18.02 21.24 -4.98
C ALA A 195 16.67 20.65 -5.42
N ALA A 196 15.61 21.46 -5.53
CA ALA A 196 14.31 21.00 -5.98
C ALA A 196 14.32 20.46 -7.42
N ASP A 197 15.12 21.05 -8.31
CA ASP A 197 15.24 20.63 -9.72
C ASP A 197 15.82 19.21 -9.84
N ASN A 198 16.67 18.82 -8.88
CA ASN A 198 17.28 17.49 -8.85
C ASN A 198 16.24 16.37 -8.73
N ILE A 199 15.07 16.64 -8.16
CA ILE A 199 13.99 15.65 -7.99
C ILE A 199 13.49 15.18 -9.36
N VAL A 200 13.13 16.12 -10.24
CA VAL A 200 12.61 15.80 -11.57
C VAL A 200 13.73 15.32 -12.50
N ASN A 201 14.90 15.97 -12.45
CA ASN A 201 16.06 15.59 -13.27
C ASN A 201 16.51 14.16 -12.94
N GLY A 202 16.64 13.83 -11.67
CA GLY A 202 17.01 12.50 -11.21
C GLY A 202 16.00 11.42 -11.58
N ARG A 203 14.71 11.70 -11.39
CA ARG A 203 13.62 10.81 -11.82
C ARG A 203 13.72 10.47 -13.30
N ASN A 204 13.90 11.50 -14.14
CA ASN A 204 13.99 11.34 -15.59
C ASN A 204 15.27 10.59 -16.00
N ALA A 205 16.42 10.96 -15.42
CA ALA A 205 17.70 10.32 -15.69
C ALA A 205 17.71 8.83 -15.32
N ALA A 206 17.05 8.46 -14.22
CA ALA A 206 16.91 7.09 -13.74
C ALA A 206 15.78 6.29 -14.42
N THR A 207 15.05 6.88 -15.39
CA THR A 207 13.91 6.25 -16.07
C THR A 207 12.80 5.78 -15.10
N LEU A 208 12.64 6.48 -13.98
CA LEU A 208 11.66 6.19 -12.93
C LEU A 208 10.28 6.77 -13.30
N GLY A 209 9.82 6.43 -14.52
CA GLY A 209 8.66 7.03 -15.15
C GLY A 209 7.38 6.88 -14.35
N VAL A 210 7.18 5.76 -13.65
CA VAL A 210 5.97 5.49 -12.86
C VAL A 210 6.13 5.77 -11.37
N THR A 211 7.30 6.29 -10.98
CA THR A 211 7.57 6.72 -9.61
C THR A 211 7.11 8.17 -9.44
N LEU A 212 6.20 8.38 -8.49
CA LEU A 212 5.48 9.63 -8.33
C LEU A 212 6.14 10.49 -7.22
N PHE A 213 7.21 11.20 -7.56
CA PHE A 213 7.95 12.02 -6.58
C PHE A 213 7.25 13.33 -6.24
N LEU A 214 6.92 13.52 -4.97
CA LEU A 214 6.40 14.77 -4.44
C LEU A 214 7.54 15.60 -3.87
N TRP A 215 7.67 16.86 -4.28
CA TRP A 215 8.57 17.79 -3.60
C TRP A 215 8.06 18.05 -2.17
N GLN A 216 8.76 17.51 -1.18
CA GLN A 216 8.42 17.69 0.23
C GLN A 216 9.26 18.80 0.88
N ASP A 217 10.56 18.81 0.60
CA ASP A 217 11.48 19.86 1.06
C ASP A 217 12.73 19.89 0.17
N ALA A 218 13.37 21.05 0.05
CA ALA A 218 14.61 21.21 -0.70
C ALA A 218 15.48 22.30 -0.07
N ASP A 219 16.79 22.06 0.05
CA ASP A 219 17.71 23.00 0.69
C ASP A 219 19.04 23.08 -0.06
N ASN A 220 19.53 24.32 -0.23
CA ASN A 220 20.78 24.62 -0.92
C ASN A 220 21.83 25.03 0.12
N THR A 221 22.49 24.02 0.70
CA THR A 221 23.34 24.14 1.87
C THR A 221 24.60 23.30 1.73
N THR A 222 25.60 23.57 2.57
CA THR A 222 26.82 22.76 2.67
C THR A 222 26.71 21.62 3.68
N GLN A 223 25.59 21.52 4.39
CA GLN A 223 25.38 20.55 5.47
C GLN A 223 24.05 19.83 5.34
N ALA A 224 24.07 18.49 5.37
CA ALA A 224 22.86 17.67 5.26
C ALA A 224 22.09 17.51 6.58
N GLN A 225 22.69 17.87 7.72
CA GLN A 225 22.18 17.55 9.06
C GLN A 225 20.75 18.06 9.26
N SER A 226 20.48 19.33 8.90
CA SER A 226 19.18 19.96 9.09
C SER A 226 18.10 19.29 8.24
N MET A 227 18.42 18.85 7.03
CA MET A 227 17.46 18.15 6.16
C MET A 227 17.15 16.75 6.69
N ILE A 228 18.14 16.05 7.23
CA ILE A 228 17.94 14.76 7.88
C ILE A 228 17.01 14.91 9.09
N GLU A 229 17.23 15.92 9.95
CA GLU A 229 16.34 16.22 11.07
C GLU A 229 14.91 16.51 10.61
N ARG A 230 14.73 17.29 9.54
CA ARG A 230 13.41 17.56 8.95
C ARG A 230 12.75 16.30 8.38
N LEU A 231 13.51 15.38 7.79
CA LEU A 231 12.99 14.08 7.35
C LEU A 231 12.44 13.26 8.53
N TYR A 232 13.16 13.20 9.66
CA TYR A 232 12.68 12.50 10.86
C TYR A 232 11.43 13.17 11.44
N ASN A 233 11.45 14.50 11.61
CA ASN A 233 10.29 15.26 12.08
C ASN A 233 9.07 15.06 11.18
N PHE A 234 9.27 15.01 9.86
CA PHE A 234 8.20 14.72 8.91
C PHE A 234 7.54 13.37 9.18
N PHE A 235 8.30 12.31 9.46
CA PHE A 235 7.72 11.01 9.79
C PHE A 235 7.01 10.98 11.15
N ASP A 236 7.49 11.78 12.11
CA ASP A 236 6.87 11.95 13.42
C ASP A 236 5.52 12.67 13.31
N GLU A 237 5.45 13.72 12.50
CA GLU A 237 4.22 14.47 12.23
C GLU A 237 3.25 13.70 11.33
N ASN A 238 3.77 12.89 10.40
CA ASN A 238 2.98 12.21 9.38
C ASN A 238 3.02 10.69 9.57
N GLN A 239 2.42 10.19 10.66
CA GLN A 239 2.47 8.79 11.09
C GLN A 239 1.96 7.74 10.09
N GLN A 240 1.22 8.15 9.05
CA GLN A 240 0.70 7.25 8.02
C GLN A 240 1.63 7.10 6.81
N VAL A 241 2.60 8.00 6.63
CA VAL A 241 3.47 7.99 5.45
C VAL A 241 4.36 6.74 5.41
N PRO A 242 4.28 5.89 4.38
CA PRO A 242 4.96 4.61 4.39
C PRO A 242 6.44 4.69 3.98
N GLN A 243 6.80 5.69 3.18
CA GLN A 243 8.14 5.84 2.62
C GLN A 243 8.44 7.30 2.29
N ALA A 244 9.72 7.65 2.26
CA ALA A 244 10.22 8.92 1.77
C ALA A 244 11.61 8.72 1.17
N LEU A 245 11.97 9.57 0.21
CA LEU A 245 13.28 9.58 -0.42
C LEU A 245 14.03 10.84 0.01
N ILE A 246 15.29 10.69 0.40
CA ILE A 246 16.20 11.83 0.56
C ILE A 246 17.34 11.70 -0.44
N VAL A 247 17.64 12.78 -1.16
CA VAL A 247 18.71 12.83 -2.16
C VAL A 247 19.65 13.99 -1.89
N SER A 248 20.91 13.81 -2.24
CA SER A 248 21.93 14.86 -2.15
C SER A 248 22.89 14.79 -3.32
N GLU A 249 23.15 15.95 -3.91
CA GLU A 249 24.14 16.14 -4.97
C GLU A 249 25.16 17.19 -4.53
N ASP A 250 26.46 16.94 -4.75
CA ASP A 250 27.49 17.97 -4.59
C ASP A 250 28.76 17.63 -5.37
N GLY A 251 29.42 18.67 -5.88
CA GLY A 251 30.61 18.56 -6.70
C GLY A 251 30.98 19.85 -7.42
N ASP A 252 32.20 19.92 -7.95
CA ASP A 252 32.65 21.07 -8.74
C ASP A 252 31.75 21.34 -9.96
N VAL A 253 31.20 20.30 -10.61
CA VAL A 253 30.36 20.48 -11.80
C VAL A 253 28.98 20.98 -11.40
N THR A 254 28.39 20.37 -10.37
CA THR A 254 27.10 20.81 -9.81
C THR A 254 27.18 22.25 -9.29
N ARG A 255 28.23 22.59 -8.54
CA ARG A 255 28.48 23.96 -8.08
C ARG A 255 28.73 24.94 -9.22
N ASN A 256 29.37 24.50 -10.30
CA ASN A 256 29.52 25.31 -11.50
C ASN A 256 28.18 25.59 -12.19
N GLY A 257 27.22 24.66 -12.13
CA GLY A 257 25.86 24.88 -12.63
C GLY A 257 25.08 25.90 -11.80
N LEU A 258 25.24 25.86 -10.47
CA LEU A 258 24.52 26.72 -9.52
C LEU A 258 25.18 28.08 -9.25
N ARG A 259 26.32 28.37 -9.89
CA ARG A 259 27.09 29.60 -9.70
C ARG A 259 26.32 30.84 -10.14
N VAL A 260 26.72 32.00 -9.63
CA VAL A 260 26.19 33.30 -10.08
C VAL A 260 26.48 33.50 -11.57
N ALA A 261 25.45 33.81 -12.36
CA ALA A 261 25.58 34.11 -13.78
C ALA A 261 26.63 35.19 -14.06
N GLY A 262 27.46 35.00 -15.08
CA GLY A 262 28.54 35.92 -15.44
C GLY A 262 29.85 35.75 -14.67
N THR A 263 29.91 34.90 -13.64
CA THR A 263 31.18 34.52 -13.00
C THR A 263 31.98 33.53 -13.87
N PRO A 264 33.31 33.42 -13.70
CA PRO A 264 34.08 32.37 -14.36
C PRO A 264 33.54 30.98 -14.00
N GLY A 265 33.26 30.17 -15.03
CA GLY A 265 32.86 28.78 -14.85
C GLY A 265 34.06 27.83 -14.72
N LEU A 266 33.75 26.54 -14.62
CA LEU A 266 34.71 25.46 -14.65
C LEU A 266 35.50 25.50 -15.96
N GLN A 267 36.83 25.45 -15.86
CA GLN A 267 37.73 25.54 -17.01
C GLN A 267 38.11 24.14 -17.51
N HIS A 268 38.41 24.04 -18.81
CA HIS A 268 39.05 22.86 -19.36
C HIS A 268 40.46 22.69 -18.79
N GLY A 269 40.82 21.46 -18.44
CA GLY A 269 42.14 21.14 -17.91
C GLY A 269 42.11 19.89 -17.04
N GLN A 270 43.23 19.16 -17.07
CA GLN A 270 43.47 18.05 -16.16
C GLN A 270 43.78 18.62 -14.78
N VAL A 271 42.78 18.64 -13.90
CA VAL A 271 42.89 19.20 -12.54
C VAL A 271 42.24 18.25 -11.55
N VAL A 272 42.83 18.13 -10.36
CA VAL A 272 42.18 17.44 -9.25
C VAL A 272 40.99 18.28 -8.80
N PRO A 273 39.75 17.73 -8.76
CA PRO A 273 38.59 18.45 -8.28
C PRO A 273 38.80 19.00 -6.86
N THR A 274 38.31 20.20 -6.61
CA THR A 274 38.32 20.77 -5.25
C THR A 274 37.27 20.08 -4.41
N ILE A 275 36.10 19.85 -5.00
CA ILE A 275 35.00 19.06 -4.45
C ILE A 275 34.69 17.94 -5.45
N TYR A 276 34.87 16.70 -5.01
CA TYR A 276 34.62 15.53 -5.83
C TYR A 276 33.14 15.39 -6.10
N GLU A 277 32.80 15.20 -7.37
CA GLU A 277 31.44 15.03 -7.82
C GLU A 277 30.82 13.75 -7.26
N SER A 278 29.74 13.92 -6.51
CA SER A 278 29.08 12.88 -5.74
C SER A 278 27.57 13.08 -5.71
N MET A 279 26.85 11.96 -5.78
CA MET A 279 25.41 11.93 -5.66
C MET A 279 25.03 10.75 -4.75
N THR A 280 24.06 10.97 -3.87
CA THR A 280 23.49 9.91 -3.04
C THR A 280 21.97 10.02 -2.97
N GLY A 281 21.31 8.87 -2.84
CA GLY A 281 19.89 8.77 -2.55
C GLY A 281 19.65 7.68 -1.50
N LEU A 282 18.68 7.92 -0.62
CA LEU A 282 18.28 7.01 0.44
C LEU A 282 16.76 6.92 0.50
N LEU A 283 16.21 5.76 0.14
CA LEU A 283 14.81 5.46 0.35
C LEU A 283 14.65 4.85 1.75
N VAL A 284 13.90 5.55 2.60
CA VAL A 284 13.55 5.08 3.94
C VAL A 284 12.08 4.71 4.00
N THR A 285 11.77 3.63 4.73
CA THR A 285 10.43 3.05 4.78
C THR A 285 10.04 2.63 6.18
N ARG A 286 8.73 2.60 6.44
CA ARG A 286 8.12 1.92 7.57
C ARG A 286 7.37 0.71 7.01
N SER A 287 7.99 -0.47 7.06
CA SER A 287 7.46 -1.67 6.39
C SER A 287 6.04 -2.01 6.83
N ASP A 288 5.72 -1.81 8.10
CA ASP A 288 4.37 -2.02 8.63
C ASP A 288 3.32 -1.05 8.01
N ARG A 289 3.73 0.17 7.65
CA ARG A 289 2.89 1.18 7.00
C ARG A 289 2.69 0.84 5.53
N VAL A 290 3.71 0.31 4.86
CA VAL A 290 3.58 -0.25 3.52
C VAL A 290 2.56 -1.40 3.53
N ASP A 291 2.68 -2.33 4.49
CA ASP A 291 1.79 -3.49 4.58
C ASP A 291 0.35 -3.13 4.96
N ARG A 292 0.16 -2.05 5.72
CA ARG A 292 -1.17 -1.59 6.12
C ARG A 292 -1.84 -0.70 5.09
N TYR A 293 -1.11 0.25 4.50
CA TYR A 293 -1.69 1.34 3.71
C TYR A 293 -1.45 1.21 2.20
N ILE A 294 -0.51 0.37 1.77
CA ILE A 294 -0.21 0.17 0.34
C ILE A 294 -0.61 -1.24 -0.09
N ARG A 295 -0.02 -2.28 0.51
CA ARG A 295 -0.15 -3.68 0.04
C ARG A 295 -1.59 -4.17 -0.14
N PRO A 296 -2.58 -3.82 0.71
CA PRO A 296 -3.96 -4.27 0.53
C PRO A 296 -4.65 -3.70 -0.71
N TYR A 297 -4.12 -2.61 -1.27
CA TYR A 297 -4.64 -1.93 -2.44
C TYR A 297 -3.81 -2.20 -3.70
N ALA A 298 -2.84 -3.12 -3.62
CA ALA A 298 -2.09 -3.56 -4.79
C ALA A 298 -3.03 -4.27 -5.77
N ILE A 299 -2.94 -3.89 -7.03
CA ILE A 299 -3.75 -4.45 -8.12
C ILE A 299 -2.86 -5.24 -9.07
N ASP A 300 -3.41 -6.32 -9.63
CA ASP A 300 -2.76 -7.15 -10.64
C ASP A 300 -3.29 -6.72 -12.02
N GLU A 301 -2.84 -5.54 -12.46
CA GLU A 301 -3.17 -4.99 -13.78
C GLU A 301 -1.87 -4.77 -14.58
N ALA A 302 -1.95 -4.98 -15.90
CA ALA A 302 -0.85 -4.65 -16.78
C ALA A 302 -0.59 -3.14 -16.75
N GLU A 303 0.69 -2.75 -16.62
CA GLU A 303 1.09 -1.36 -16.55
C GLU A 303 0.72 -0.61 -17.83
N ASN A 304 -0.18 0.39 -17.72
CA ASN A 304 -0.54 1.28 -18.82
C ASN A 304 -1.02 2.63 -18.28
N ASN A 305 -0.08 3.53 -17.98
CA ASN A 305 -0.39 4.88 -17.50
C ASN A 305 -1.09 5.79 -18.53
N GLN A 306 -1.11 5.42 -19.81
CA GLN A 306 -1.78 6.18 -20.86
C GLN A 306 -3.29 5.90 -20.91
N ASN A 307 -3.74 4.76 -20.39
CA ASN A 307 -5.15 4.39 -20.40
C ASN A 307 -5.89 4.90 -19.15
N LYS A 308 -6.50 6.08 -19.26
CA LYS A 308 -7.29 6.73 -18.19
C LYS A 308 -8.54 5.95 -17.74
N ASN A 309 -8.88 4.83 -18.38
CA ASN A 309 -9.99 3.97 -17.95
C ASN A 309 -9.56 2.95 -16.88
N THR A 310 -8.26 2.67 -16.75
CA THR A 310 -7.68 1.79 -15.71
C THR A 310 -7.48 2.56 -14.40
N ASP A 311 -7.36 1.85 -13.28
CA ASP A 311 -7.17 2.50 -11.99
C ASP A 311 -5.76 3.14 -11.88
N LEU A 312 -4.73 2.49 -12.41
CA LEU A 312 -3.38 3.07 -12.52
C LEU A 312 -3.35 4.31 -13.43
N GLY A 313 -4.06 4.28 -14.57
CA GLY A 313 -4.15 5.43 -15.48
C GLY A 313 -4.92 6.61 -14.90
N LYS A 314 -5.97 6.37 -14.10
CA LYS A 314 -6.67 7.42 -13.34
C LYS A 314 -5.76 8.04 -12.28
N LEU A 315 -5.03 7.22 -11.52
CA LEU A 315 -4.11 7.68 -10.49
C LEU A 315 -2.96 8.50 -11.09
N TRP A 316 -2.39 8.03 -12.20
CA TRP A 316 -1.40 8.76 -12.99
C TRP A 316 -1.94 10.12 -13.45
N ALA A 317 -3.12 10.15 -14.07
CA ALA A 317 -3.73 11.38 -14.53
C ALA A 317 -4.05 12.33 -13.37
N PHE A 318 -4.51 11.82 -12.22
CA PHE A 318 -4.77 12.60 -11.03
C PHE A 318 -3.50 13.26 -10.51
N TYR A 319 -2.41 12.49 -10.40
CA TYR A 319 -1.12 13.00 -9.94
C TYR A 319 -0.64 14.17 -10.81
N TRP A 320 -0.59 14.00 -12.13
CA TRP A 320 -0.09 15.07 -13.03
C TRP A 320 -1.03 16.26 -13.15
N ASN A 321 -2.35 16.07 -13.01
CA ASN A 321 -3.30 17.19 -12.96
C ASN A 321 -3.14 18.04 -11.69
N ARG A 322 -2.56 17.49 -10.62
CA ARG A 322 -2.28 18.25 -9.40
C ARG A 322 -1.00 19.08 -9.51
N ASP A 323 -0.09 18.76 -10.43
CA ASP A 323 1.11 19.55 -10.69
C ASP A 323 0.73 20.98 -11.13
N ASP A 324 -0.22 21.09 -12.06
CA ASP A 324 -0.76 22.37 -12.56
C ASP A 324 -1.53 23.20 -11.51
N ALA A 325 -1.89 22.61 -10.36
CA ALA A 325 -2.69 23.26 -9.32
C ALA A 325 -1.86 23.97 -8.25
N PHE A 326 -0.53 23.77 -8.24
CA PHE A 326 0.39 24.34 -7.24
C PHE A 326 1.51 25.21 -7.84
N THR A 327 1.41 25.58 -9.12
CA THR A 327 2.17 26.66 -9.76
C THR A 327 1.61 28.04 -9.42
#